data_AF-B7PVB7-F1
#
_entry.id   AF-B7PVB7-F1
#
_cell.length_a   1.000
_cell.length_b   1.000
_cell.length_c   1.000
_cell.angle_alpha   90.00
_cell.angle_beta   90.00
_cell.angle_gamma   90.00
#
_symmetry.space_group_name_H-M   'P 1'
#
loop_
_entity.id
_entity.type
_entity.pdbx_description
1 polymer ?
#
loop_
_entity_poly.entity_id
_entity_poly.type
_entity_poly.pdbx_seq_one_letter_code
_entity_poly.pdbx_strand_id
1 'polypeptide(L)'
;MGVWLLALVVLMGLLNCTLTSTMLVRKTTDYVDNFEDLLRFPKTLIATEKLTYFEGLLKASSESLGETFKKLSSRHEQVVGIYQAGPVLDSVMQQVLKKERVMFGTSLMLKSHIADNFVRTGECKHHVTRGTAGIVHIMMLVRKSLPREFKEKLDR
;
A
#
# COMPACT_ATOMS: atom_id res chain seq x y z
N MET A 1 2.33 8.26 57.58
CA MET A 1 1.20 8.37 56.62
C MET A 1 1.57 9.15 55.36
N GLY A 2 2.16 10.36 55.45
CA GLY A 2 2.42 11.21 54.26
C GLY A 2 3.45 10.70 53.24
N VAL A 3 4.49 9.99 53.69
CA VAL A 3 5.55 9.44 52.80
C VAL A 3 5.01 8.36 51.86
N TRP A 4 4.03 7.58 52.33
CA TRP A 4 3.38 6.53 51.54
C TRP A 4 2.48 7.11 50.44
N LEU A 5 1.78 8.21 50.73
CA LEU A 5 0.98 8.93 49.74
C LEU A 5 1.87 9.57 48.67
N LEU A 6 3.02 10.14 49.06
CA LEU A 6 4.01 10.67 48.11
C LEU A 6 4.55 9.57 47.19
N ALA A 7 4.88 8.39 47.74
CA ALA A 7 5.34 7.26 46.94
C ALA A 7 4.27 6.77 45.94
N LEU A 8 3.00 6.73 46.35
CA LEU A 8 1.86 6.38 45.47
C LEU A 8 1.66 7.40 44.34
N VAL A 9 1.79 8.70 44.62
CA VAL A 9 1.67 9.76 43.60
C VAL A 9 2.80 9.65 42.58
N VAL A 10 4.03 9.40 43.03
CA VAL A 10 5.19 9.20 42.13
C VAL A 10 5.01 7.94 41.28
N LEU A 11 4.55 6.83 41.87
CA LEU A 11 4.25 5.59 41.13
C LEU A 11 3.16 5.79 40.08
N MET A 12 2.06 6.47 40.43
CA MET A 12 0.99 6.82 39.47
C MET A 12 1.50 7.72 38.35
N GLY A 13 2.37 8.69 38.66
CA GLY A 13 3.01 9.57 37.68
C GLY A 13 3.92 8.80 36.71
N LEU A 14 4.76 7.90 37.22
CA LEU A 14 5.61 7.02 36.41
C LEU A 14 4.78 6.10 35.53
N LEU A 15 3.70 5.50 36.08
CA LEU A 15 2.80 4.64 35.32
C LEU A 15 2.14 5.41 34.18
N ASN A 16 1.62 6.62 34.45
CA ASN A 16 1.02 7.49 33.43
C ASN A 16 2.04 7.92 32.37
N CYS A 17 3.28 8.26 32.74
CA CYS A 17 4.33 8.58 31.78
C CYS A 17 4.64 7.38 30.87
N THR A 18 4.70 6.17 31.44
CA THR A 18 4.96 4.94 30.69
C THR A 18 3.79 4.61 29.76
N LEU A 19 2.56 4.78 30.24
CA LEU A 19 1.34 4.57 29.44
C LEU A 19 1.23 5.59 28.29
N THR A 20 1.51 6.85 28.59
CA THR A 20 1.47 7.94 27.60
C THR A 20 2.59 7.77 26.58
N SER A 21 3.80 7.40 27.03
CA SER A 21 4.93 7.09 26.15
C SER A 21 4.61 5.90 25.24
N THR A 22 4.07 4.80 25.77
CA THR A 22 3.70 3.63 24.95
C THR A 22 2.54 3.91 23.99
N MET A 23 1.56 4.72 24.37
CA MET A 23 0.48 5.16 23.47
C MET A 23 0.96 6.16 22.40
N LEU A 24 1.83 7.10 22.76
CA LEU A 24 2.45 8.03 21.80
C LEU A 24 3.37 7.27 20.83
N VAL A 25 4.16 6.32 21.33
CA VAL A 25 5.06 5.49 20.51
C VAL A 25 4.27 4.62 19.52
N ARG A 26 3.09 4.12 19.91
CA ARG A 26 2.17 3.41 18.99
C ARG A 26 1.58 4.30 17.90
N LYS A 27 1.45 5.61 18.13
CA LYS A 27 1.04 6.59 17.11
C LYS A 27 2.20 7.03 16.20
N THR A 28 3.45 6.90 16.66
CA THR A 28 4.64 7.36 15.91
C THR A 28 5.32 6.26 15.08
N THR A 29 4.79 5.05 15.00
CA THR A 29 5.21 4.15 13.92
C THR A 29 4.79 4.80 12.61
N ASP A 30 5.75 5.38 11.88
CA ASP A 30 5.47 6.06 10.62
C ASP A 30 4.82 5.08 9.65
N TYR A 31 3.50 5.20 9.50
CA TYR A 31 2.71 4.51 8.50
C TYR A 31 2.65 5.36 7.24
N VAL A 32 2.55 4.69 6.10
CA VAL A 32 2.25 5.34 4.83
C VAL A 32 0.74 5.30 4.67
N ASP A 33 0.06 6.40 4.99
CA ASP A 33 -1.39 6.49 4.82
C ASP A 33 -1.73 7.02 3.41
N ASN A 34 -0.91 7.93 2.87
CA ASN A 34 -1.14 8.50 1.54
C ASN A 34 0.13 8.45 0.66
N PHE A 35 -0.02 8.73 -0.63
CA PHE A 35 1.13 8.81 -1.56
C PHE A 35 2.15 9.87 -1.14
N GLU A 36 1.73 10.94 -0.48
CA GLU A 36 2.62 11.99 0.04
C GLU A 36 3.55 11.47 1.13
N ASP A 37 3.10 10.49 1.92
CA ASP A 37 3.90 9.92 3.00
C ASP A 37 5.06 9.10 2.46
N LEU A 38 4.95 8.55 1.25
CA LEU A 38 6.07 7.91 0.56
C LEU A 38 7.23 8.90 0.32
N LEU A 39 6.96 10.20 0.24
CA LEU A 39 8.03 11.20 0.10
C LEU A 39 8.91 11.26 1.35
N ARG A 40 8.35 10.93 2.54
CA ARG A 40 9.09 10.84 3.82
C ARG A 40 10.08 9.67 3.85
N PHE A 41 9.91 8.69 2.97
CA PHE A 41 10.79 7.52 2.85
C PHE A 41 11.56 7.54 1.51
N PRO A 42 12.64 8.33 1.37
CA PRO A 42 13.32 8.54 0.09
C PRO A 42 13.98 7.29 -0.48
N LYS A 43 14.28 6.29 0.34
CA LYS A 43 14.93 5.04 -0.06
C LYS A 43 13.95 3.95 -0.49
N THR A 44 12.65 4.15 -0.27
CA THR A 44 11.64 3.15 -0.62
C THR A 44 11.31 3.24 -2.10
N LEU A 45 11.48 2.12 -2.81
CA LEU A 45 11.20 2.02 -4.25
C LEU A 45 9.74 1.63 -4.49
N ILE A 46 9.19 2.07 -5.61
CA ILE A 46 7.80 1.77 -5.99
C ILE A 46 7.82 0.70 -7.07
N ALA A 47 7.44 -0.52 -6.71
CA ALA A 47 7.37 -1.64 -7.63
C ALA A 47 6.01 -1.67 -8.33
N THR A 48 6.04 -1.70 -9.66
CA THR A 48 4.86 -2.04 -10.47
C THR A 48 5.17 -3.09 -11.52
N GLU A 49 4.14 -3.83 -11.93
CA GLU A 49 4.24 -4.80 -13.00
C GLU A 49 4.48 -4.10 -14.34
N LYS A 50 5.40 -4.63 -15.13
CA LYS A 50 5.68 -4.14 -16.48
C LYS A 50 4.45 -4.29 -17.39
N LEU A 51 4.26 -3.34 -18.30
CA LEU A 51 3.16 -3.24 -19.25
C LEU A 51 1.76 -3.18 -18.60
N THR A 52 1.66 -2.65 -17.37
CA THR A 52 0.38 -2.50 -16.69
C THR A 52 -0.08 -1.05 -16.59
N TYR A 53 -1.38 -0.87 -16.34
CA TYR A 53 -1.97 0.44 -16.08
C TYR A 53 -1.22 1.22 -14.98
N PHE A 54 -0.76 0.54 -13.93
CA PHE A 54 -0.03 1.17 -12.82
C PHE A 54 1.34 1.72 -13.23
N GLU A 55 2.04 0.99 -14.11
CA GLU A 55 3.27 1.48 -14.73
C GLU A 55 2.98 2.72 -15.60
N GLY A 56 1.93 2.63 -16.42
CA GLY A 56 1.46 3.74 -17.25
C GLY A 56 1.14 4.98 -16.41
N LEU A 57 0.50 4.81 -15.26
CA LEU A 57 0.13 5.91 -14.37
C LEU A 57 1.35 6.60 -13.75
N LEU A 58 2.39 5.85 -13.37
CA LEU A 58 3.64 6.41 -12.85
C LEU A 58 4.49 7.06 -13.95
N LYS A 59 4.46 6.53 -15.18
CA LYS A 59 5.22 7.07 -16.33
C LYS A 59 4.53 8.24 -17.00
N ALA A 60 3.21 8.25 -17.09
CA ALA A 60 2.40 9.29 -17.71
C ALA A 60 2.29 10.54 -16.81
N SER A 61 3.32 10.81 -15.99
CA SER A 61 3.42 11.97 -15.13
C SER A 61 3.58 13.26 -15.98
N SER A 62 2.49 13.66 -16.62
CA SER A 62 2.28 14.96 -17.25
C SER A 62 0.97 15.55 -16.74
N GLU A 63 1.12 16.62 -15.96
CA GLU A 63 0.13 17.66 -15.61
C GLU A 63 -1.15 17.27 -14.83
N SER A 64 -1.72 16.07 -14.99
CA SER A 64 -3.03 15.74 -14.40
C SER A 64 -2.99 15.05 -13.02
N LEU A 65 -1.89 14.40 -12.66
CA LEU A 65 -1.76 13.62 -11.41
C LEU A 65 -1.04 14.37 -10.27
N GLY A 66 -0.52 15.58 -10.52
CA GLY A 66 0.11 16.44 -9.51
C GLY A 66 1.62 16.18 -9.28
N GLU A 67 2.26 17.10 -8.53
CA GLU A 67 3.72 17.09 -8.29
C GLU A 67 4.22 15.86 -7.52
N THR A 68 3.39 15.29 -6.65
CA THR A 68 3.71 14.10 -5.85
C THR A 68 4.04 12.92 -6.75
N PHE A 69 3.22 12.65 -7.78
CA PHE A 69 3.46 11.57 -8.73
C PHE A 69 4.72 11.79 -9.57
N LYS A 70 5.06 13.03 -9.91
CA LYS A 70 6.32 13.37 -10.60
C LYS A 70 7.54 13.07 -9.74
N LYS A 71 7.47 13.30 -8.42
CA LYS A 71 8.57 12.94 -7.50
C LYS A 71 8.66 11.42 -7.31
N LEU A 72 7.52 10.74 -7.22
CA LEU A 72 7.45 9.29 -7.05
C LEU A 72 7.87 8.51 -8.31
N SER A 73 7.65 9.05 -9.52
CA SER A 73 8.05 8.40 -10.77
C SER A 73 9.56 8.19 -10.89
N SER A 74 10.38 9.05 -10.27
CA SER A 74 11.84 8.86 -10.19
C SER A 74 12.27 7.63 -9.37
N ARG A 75 11.37 7.11 -8.50
CA ARG A 75 11.60 5.96 -7.63
C ARG A 75 10.91 4.69 -8.13
N HIS A 76 10.37 4.75 -9.34
CA HIS A 76 9.63 3.66 -9.95
C HIS A 76 10.57 2.57 -10.45
N GLU A 77 10.27 1.32 -10.10
CA GLU A 77 10.95 0.13 -10.59
C GLU A 77 9.93 -0.81 -11.25
N GLN A 78 10.29 -1.30 -12.44
CA GLN A 78 9.50 -2.30 -13.16
C GLN A 78 9.93 -3.69 -12.74
N VAL A 79 8.98 -4.51 -12.33
CA VAL A 79 9.20 -5.92 -11.98
C VAL A 79 8.23 -6.77 -12.78
N VAL A 80 8.60 -8.00 -13.12
CA VAL A 80 7.76 -8.92 -13.90
C VAL A 80 7.25 -10.04 -12.99
N GLY A 81 5.94 -10.26 -12.96
CA GLY A 81 5.28 -11.29 -12.18
C GLY A 81 4.95 -10.92 -10.72
N ILE A 82 4.86 -9.63 -10.38
CA ILE A 82 4.49 -9.17 -9.03
C ILE A 82 3.00 -9.27 -8.72
N TYR A 83 2.14 -9.42 -9.74
CA TYR A 83 0.68 -9.59 -9.55
C TYR A 83 0.23 -11.05 -9.69
N GLN A 84 1.16 -11.96 -9.97
CA GLN A 84 0.88 -13.40 -10.07
C GLN A 84 1.43 -14.10 -8.84
N ALA A 85 0.67 -15.05 -8.30
CA ALA A 85 1.14 -15.87 -7.19
C ALA A 85 2.40 -16.64 -7.61
N GLY A 86 3.49 -16.48 -6.86
CA GLY A 86 4.78 -17.07 -7.20
C GLY A 86 5.94 -16.48 -6.40
N PRO A 87 7.18 -16.94 -6.70
CA PRO A 87 8.37 -16.55 -5.95
C PRO A 87 8.70 -15.05 -6.07
N VAL A 88 8.31 -14.41 -7.17
CA VAL A 88 8.55 -12.97 -7.37
C VAL A 88 7.66 -12.13 -6.45
N LEU A 89 6.35 -12.42 -6.42
CA LEU A 89 5.42 -11.78 -5.47
C LEU A 89 5.89 -11.99 -4.03
N ASP A 90 6.26 -13.22 -3.66
CA ASP A 90 6.76 -13.53 -2.31
C ASP A 90 7.99 -12.68 -1.95
N SER A 91 8.97 -12.58 -2.87
CA SER A 91 10.17 -11.76 -2.70
C SER A 91 9.83 -10.27 -2.51
N VAL A 92 8.93 -9.73 -3.34
CA VAL A 92 8.49 -8.33 -3.24
C VAL A 92 7.72 -8.10 -1.94
N MET A 93 6.85 -9.02 -1.53
CA MET A 93 6.14 -8.94 -0.26
C MET A 93 7.10 -8.93 0.94
N GLN A 94 8.22 -9.65 0.88
CA GLN A 94 9.27 -9.58 1.91
C GLN A 94 10.01 -8.23 1.89
N GLN A 95 10.31 -7.68 0.72
CA GLN A 95 10.91 -6.35 0.60
C GLN A 95 9.98 -5.24 1.10
N VAL A 96 8.66 -5.42 0.96
CA VAL A 96 7.65 -4.54 1.57
C VAL A 96 7.73 -4.58 3.10
N LEU A 97 7.88 -5.77 3.70
CA LEU A 97 8.07 -5.89 5.16
C LEU A 97 9.35 -5.21 5.66
N LYS A 98 10.41 -5.22 4.83
CA LYS A 98 11.67 -4.53 5.11
C LYS A 98 11.64 -3.02 4.85
N LYS A 99 10.50 -2.47 4.39
CA LYS A 99 10.34 -1.05 4.00
C LYS A 99 11.22 -0.63 2.82
N GLU A 100 11.76 -1.60 2.09
CA GLU A 100 12.61 -1.36 0.91
C GLU A 100 11.76 -1.03 -0.32
N ARG A 101 10.56 -1.61 -0.41
CA ARG A 101 9.64 -1.40 -1.53
C ARG A 101 8.20 -1.17 -1.09
N VAL A 102 7.44 -0.53 -1.96
CA VAL A 102 5.97 -0.42 -1.89
C VAL A 102 5.40 -0.91 -3.22
N MET A 103 4.29 -1.63 -3.14
CA MET A 103 3.61 -2.21 -4.29
C MET A 103 2.33 -1.44 -4.58
N PHE A 104 2.14 -1.02 -5.83
CA PHE A 104 0.88 -0.41 -6.25
C PHE A 104 -0.05 -1.46 -6.84
N GLY A 105 -1.35 -1.24 -6.71
CA GLY A 105 -2.35 -2.21 -7.16
C GLY A 105 -3.76 -1.76 -6.84
N THR A 106 -4.75 -2.51 -7.34
CA THR A 106 -6.12 -2.32 -6.86
C THR A 106 -6.25 -2.84 -5.43
N SER A 107 -7.20 -2.28 -4.68
CA SER A 107 -7.49 -2.74 -3.32
C SER A 107 -7.87 -4.23 -3.27
N LEU A 108 -8.56 -4.72 -4.29
CA LEU A 108 -8.93 -6.14 -4.41
C LEU A 108 -7.71 -7.04 -4.57
N MET A 109 -6.82 -6.70 -5.51
CA MET A 109 -5.62 -7.49 -5.80
C MET A 109 -4.69 -7.56 -4.59
N LEU A 110 -4.40 -6.40 -3.97
CA LEU A 110 -3.51 -6.36 -2.80
C LEU A 110 -4.11 -7.12 -1.61
N LYS A 111 -5.42 -6.99 -1.35
CA LYS A 111 -6.09 -7.74 -0.29
C LYS A 111 -6.10 -9.25 -0.55
N SER A 112 -6.25 -9.68 -1.81
CA SER A 112 -6.15 -11.09 -2.19
C SER A 112 -4.78 -11.66 -1.82
N HIS A 113 -3.70 -10.97 -2.21
CA HIS A 113 -2.35 -11.42 -1.88
C HIS A 113 -2.07 -11.46 -0.37
N ILE A 114 -2.60 -10.50 0.39
CA ILE A 114 -2.50 -10.52 1.86
C ILE A 114 -3.27 -11.71 2.45
N ALA A 115 -4.48 -11.99 1.95
CA ALA A 115 -5.27 -13.13 2.39
C ALA A 115 -4.57 -14.46 2.08
N ASP A 116 -4.01 -14.61 0.87
CA ASP A 116 -3.25 -15.80 0.47
C ASP A 116 -2.01 -15.99 1.36
N ASN A 117 -1.28 -14.90 1.64
CA ASN A 117 -0.12 -14.93 2.52
C ASN A 117 -0.50 -15.27 3.97
N PHE A 118 -1.64 -14.77 4.45
CA PHE A 118 -2.19 -15.11 5.78
C PHE A 118 -2.53 -16.60 5.87
N VAL A 119 -3.19 -17.16 4.86
CA VAL A 119 -3.50 -18.61 4.81
C VAL A 119 -2.21 -19.45 4.85
N ARG A 120 -1.13 -18.98 4.21
CA ARG A 120 0.16 -19.70 4.18
C ARG A 120 0.98 -19.57 5.47
N THR A 121 1.00 -18.39 6.09
CA THR A 121 1.93 -18.06 7.19
C THR A 121 1.26 -17.97 8.56
N GLY A 122 -0.06 -17.83 8.60
CA GLY A 122 -0.83 -17.62 9.83
C GLY A 122 -0.76 -16.19 10.39
N GLU A 123 -0.02 -15.27 9.74
CA GLU A 123 0.22 -13.93 10.26
C GLU A 123 -0.13 -12.84 9.22
N CYS A 124 -0.76 -11.75 9.68
CA CYS A 124 -1.06 -10.59 8.85
C CYS A 124 -0.09 -9.45 9.16
N LYS A 125 0.97 -9.30 8.34
CA LYS A 125 2.02 -8.29 8.52
C LYS A 125 1.95 -7.15 7.51
N HIS A 126 1.06 -7.24 6.54
CA HIS A 126 0.90 -6.28 5.46
C HIS A 126 -0.40 -5.50 5.67
N HIS A 127 -0.38 -4.22 5.33
CA HIS A 127 -1.57 -3.37 5.32
C HIS A 127 -1.71 -2.71 3.95
N VAL A 128 -2.94 -2.46 3.54
CA VAL A 128 -3.25 -1.71 2.32
C VAL A 128 -3.72 -0.33 2.73
N THR A 129 -2.99 0.70 2.31
CA THR A 129 -3.47 2.07 2.46
C THR A 129 -4.28 2.54 1.25
N ARG A 130 -5.12 3.55 1.44
CA ARG A 130 -5.97 4.13 0.40
C ARG A 130 -5.36 5.43 -0.11
N GLY A 131 -4.93 5.42 -1.37
CA GLY A 131 -4.71 6.64 -2.15
C GLY A 131 -5.45 6.50 -3.48
N THR A 132 -6.18 7.53 -3.89
CA THR A 132 -6.83 7.55 -5.21
C THR A 132 -5.87 8.10 -6.25
N ALA A 133 -5.55 7.30 -7.25
CA ALA A 133 -4.80 7.71 -8.44
C ALA A 133 -5.64 7.36 -9.67
N GLY A 134 -6.37 8.34 -10.20
CA GLY A 134 -7.32 8.13 -11.29
C GLY A 134 -8.59 7.35 -10.90
N ILE A 135 -9.43 7.08 -11.89
CA ILE A 135 -10.67 6.29 -11.78
C ILE A 135 -10.41 4.93 -12.42
N VAL A 136 -10.72 3.84 -11.71
CA VAL A 136 -10.63 2.48 -12.27
C VAL A 136 -11.84 2.26 -13.18
N HIS A 137 -11.62 2.24 -14.49
CA HIS A 137 -12.61 1.82 -15.48
C HIS A 137 -12.38 0.36 -15.84
N ILE A 138 -13.38 -0.49 -15.66
CA ILE A 138 -13.36 -1.87 -16.16
C ILE A 138 -13.74 -1.81 -17.63
N MET A 139 -12.80 -2.11 -18.52
CA MET A 139 -13.05 -2.20 -19.96
C MET A 139 -12.90 -3.65 -20.40
N MET A 140 -13.79 -4.10 -21.29
CA MET A 140 -13.72 -5.42 -21.89
C MET A 140 -13.21 -5.30 -23.32
N LEU A 141 -12.07 -5.94 -23.63
CA LEU A 141 -11.60 -6.06 -25.01
C LEU A 141 -12.41 -7.14 -25.72
N VAL A 142 -13.13 -6.75 -26.77
CA VAL A 142 -13.99 -7.65 -27.54
C VAL A 142 -13.59 -7.66 -29.02
N ARG A 143 -13.81 -8.79 -29.70
CA ARG A 143 -13.53 -8.92 -31.14
C ARG A 143 -14.39 -7.94 -31.94
N LYS A 144 -13.78 -7.21 -32.89
CA LYS A 144 -14.47 -6.21 -33.73
C LYS A 144 -15.71 -6.76 -34.46
N SER A 145 -15.63 -8.01 -34.92
CA SER A 145 -16.67 -8.72 -35.68
C SER A 145 -17.62 -9.53 -34.78
N LEU A 146 -18.05 -8.96 -33.65
CA LEU A 146 -19.11 -9.58 -32.86
C LEU A 146 -20.45 -9.54 -33.62
N PRO A 147 -21.21 -10.65 -33.64
CA PRO A 147 -22.57 -10.64 -34.17
C PRO A 147 -23.41 -9.56 -33.48
N ARG A 148 -24.31 -8.92 -34.24
CA ARG A 148 -25.08 -7.75 -33.79
C ARG A 148 -25.87 -8.03 -32.51
N GLU A 149 -26.45 -9.22 -32.41
CA GLU A 149 -27.18 -9.71 -31.23
C GLU A 149 -26.34 -9.74 -29.95
N PHE A 150 -25.03 -9.99 -30.06
CA PHE A 150 -24.12 -9.99 -28.92
C PHE A 150 -23.71 -8.58 -28.52
N LYS A 151 -23.57 -7.65 -29.48
CA LYS A 151 -23.29 -6.23 -29.17
C LYS A 151 -24.45 -5.59 -28.38
N GLU A 152 -25.68 -5.84 -28.80
CA GLU A 152 -26.88 -5.30 -28.14
C GLU A 152 -27.08 -5.81 -26.71
N LYS A 153 -26.52 -6.97 -26.37
CA LYS A 153 -26.51 -7.51 -24.99
C LYS A 153 -25.39 -6.95 -24.12
N LEU A 154 -24.29 -6.49 -24.72
CA LEU A 154 -23.15 -5.90 -23.99
C LEU A 154 -23.37 -4.43 -23.64
N ASP A 155 -24.18 -3.71 -24.42
CA ASP A 155 -24.48 -2.28 -24.22
C ASP A 155 -25.65 -2.01 -23.25
N ARG A 156 -26.26 -3.06 -22.66
CA ARG A 156 -27.28 -2.97 -21.59
C ARG A 156 -26.66 -3.18 -20.22
#